data_AF-A0A1A3KFN0-F1
#
_entry.id   AF-A0A1A3KFN0-F1
#
_cell.length_a   1.000
_cell.length_b   1.000
_cell.length_c   1.000
_cell.angle_alpha   90.00
_cell.angle_beta   90.00
_cell.angle_gamma   90.00
#
_symmetry.space_group_name_H-M   'P 1'
#
loop_
_entity.id
_entity.type
_entity.pdbx_description
1 polymer ?
#
loop_
_entity_poly.entity_id
_entity_poly.type
_entity_poly.pdbx_seq_one_letter_code
_entity_poly.pdbx_strand_id
1 'polypeptide(L)'
;RFSNDEVTYRADIYALACVLYECLTGAPPYRADSATTLVTAHLMDPIPQVSSQRAGIPKAFDAVIARGMAKKPEDRYASAGDFARAAHDALSDPDQDHAENILRRSRESTLPGTAVTPPPSGPGSGPLPSAPQYSPPPAYGDPIGSGPLQRQGPPSQPSWGPPASGPIPSQTPPPQSPQYFHSGSWGGTPPGGQPPTGSAAWNQGGQPPGGKRNPWPIVAAAAAVVVVLIVAGIGIWYATKPGDNHNADDTTTTSPSSTTTTTAKSSPTTTPGGSPQSKLLSMLPSGYPSGTCTPTTPKPNSVWTNTIAMLDCGQNTNQGGPSRAIYGLFPNLATLKSAFNDDIAAVQLTNCPGEGPSPDGWHYDRDPTVTAGMIACGTYKNHPNVIWSNEGKLMLSDVFGDPATLEDLHNWWAKYG
;
A
#
# COMPACT_ATOMS: atom_id res chain seq x y z
N ARG A 1 -2.45 10.45 1.79
CA ARG A 1 -3.25 11.67 2.08
C ARG A 1 -2.68 12.31 3.34
N PHE A 2 -2.18 13.55 3.25
CA PHE A 2 -1.15 14.08 4.17
C PHE A 2 -1.45 15.44 4.81
N SER A 3 -2.53 16.11 4.41
CA SER A 3 -3.17 17.16 5.19
C SER A 3 -4.55 16.67 5.66
N ASN A 4 -5.03 17.21 6.79
CA ASN A 4 -6.28 16.78 7.42
C ASN A 4 -7.44 17.72 7.08
N ASP A 5 -7.44 18.13 5.81
CA ASP A 5 -8.51 18.84 5.14
C ASP A 5 -9.54 17.84 4.63
N GLU A 6 -10.80 18.28 4.54
CA GLU A 6 -11.85 17.54 3.86
C GLU A 6 -11.47 17.36 2.37
N VAL A 7 -11.25 16.12 1.92
CA VAL A 7 -11.17 15.87 0.47
C VAL A 7 -12.58 15.87 -0.08
N THR A 8 -12.93 17.02 -0.59
CA THR A 8 -14.04 17.21 -1.50
C THR A 8 -13.66 16.68 -2.89
N TYR A 9 -14.60 16.80 -3.84
CA TYR A 9 -14.38 16.61 -5.28
C TYR A 9 -13.12 17.33 -5.84
N ARG A 10 -12.56 18.32 -5.12
CA ARG A 10 -11.33 19.03 -5.48
C ARG A 10 -10.08 18.14 -5.41
N ALA A 11 -10.14 16.97 -4.76
CA ALA A 11 -9.08 15.96 -4.85
C ALA A 11 -9.09 15.25 -6.21
N ASP A 12 -10.26 14.91 -6.75
CA ASP A 12 -10.39 14.30 -8.06
C ASP A 12 -9.95 15.26 -9.17
N ILE A 13 -10.24 16.56 -9.03
CA ILE A 13 -9.72 17.62 -9.94
C ILE A 13 -8.19 17.65 -9.94
N TYR A 14 -7.54 17.49 -8.78
CA TYR A 14 -6.07 17.44 -8.69
C TYR A 14 -5.51 16.18 -9.36
N ALA A 15 -6.12 15.02 -9.12
CA ALA A 15 -5.72 13.77 -9.75
C ALA A 15 -5.90 13.82 -11.28
N LEU A 16 -7.03 14.35 -11.76
CA LEU A 16 -7.31 14.56 -13.17
C LEU A 16 -6.33 15.53 -13.83
N ALA A 17 -5.87 16.56 -13.11
CA ALA A 17 -4.83 17.46 -13.59
C ALA A 17 -3.45 16.77 -13.69
N CYS A 18 -3.12 15.88 -12.76
CA CYS A 18 -1.92 15.03 -12.86
C CYS A 18 -2.00 14.07 -14.07
N VAL A 19 -3.16 13.47 -14.32
CA VAL A 19 -3.40 12.62 -15.49
C VAL A 19 -3.29 13.42 -16.78
N LEU A 20 -3.88 14.63 -16.87
CA LEU A 20 -3.76 15.48 -18.06
C LEU A 20 -2.30 15.87 -18.32
N TYR A 21 -1.53 16.22 -17.27
CA TYR A 21 -0.10 16.47 -17.39
C TYR A 21 0.62 15.26 -18.02
N GLU A 22 0.31 14.05 -17.55
CA GLU A 22 0.93 12.81 -18.03
C GLU A 22 0.51 12.46 -19.47
N CYS A 23 -0.75 12.69 -19.86
CA CYS A 23 -1.20 12.54 -21.24
C CYS A 23 -0.48 13.50 -22.21
N LEU A 24 -0.20 14.73 -21.79
CA LEU A 24 0.47 15.74 -22.61
C LEU A 24 1.98 15.49 -22.73
N THR A 25 2.64 15.16 -21.62
CA THR A 25 4.11 15.06 -21.52
C THR A 25 4.66 13.64 -21.69
N GLY A 26 3.84 12.60 -21.48
CA GLY A 26 4.27 11.20 -21.41
C GLY A 26 4.91 10.80 -20.07
N ALA A 27 4.72 11.61 -19.01
CA ALA A 27 5.35 11.42 -17.70
C ALA A 27 4.46 11.96 -16.57
N PRO A 28 4.42 11.35 -15.38
CA PRO A 28 3.77 11.97 -14.23
C PRO A 28 4.50 13.26 -13.81
N PRO A 29 3.80 14.25 -13.22
CA PRO A 29 4.37 15.56 -12.89
C PRO A 29 5.51 15.49 -11.86
N TYR A 30 5.49 14.49 -10.99
CA TYR A 30 6.57 14.21 -10.05
C TYR A 30 6.96 12.74 -10.17
N ARG A 31 8.27 12.48 -10.14
CA ARG A 31 8.86 11.14 -10.04
C ARG A 31 9.74 11.10 -8.80
N ALA A 32 9.69 10.00 -8.06
CA ALA A 32 10.63 9.74 -6.98
C ALA A 32 10.74 8.25 -6.68
N ASP A 33 11.91 7.85 -6.18
CA ASP A 33 12.24 6.45 -5.87
C ASP A 33 11.60 5.95 -4.56
N SER A 34 10.84 6.80 -3.86
CA SER A 34 10.07 6.42 -2.68
C SER A 34 8.71 7.14 -2.64
N ALA A 35 7.70 6.45 -2.10
CA ALA A 35 6.37 7.03 -1.90
C ALA A 35 6.40 8.28 -1.00
N THR A 36 7.27 8.31 0.03
CA THR A 36 7.43 9.48 0.90
C THR A 36 7.97 10.70 0.15
N THR A 37 8.97 10.50 -0.71
CA THR A 37 9.53 11.59 -1.54
C THR A 37 8.51 12.08 -2.57
N LEU A 38 7.78 11.16 -3.22
CA LEU A 38 6.71 11.51 -4.17
C LEU A 38 5.60 12.33 -3.51
N VAL A 39 5.24 11.96 -2.28
CA VAL A 39 4.28 12.70 -1.45
C VAL A 39 4.78 14.10 -1.12
N THR A 40 6.04 14.24 -0.68
CA THR A 40 6.64 15.54 -0.42
C THR A 40 6.63 16.41 -1.67
N ALA A 41 6.91 15.85 -2.86
CA ALA A 41 6.82 16.59 -4.12
C ALA A 41 5.38 17.06 -4.43
N HIS A 42 4.38 16.19 -4.27
CA HIS A 42 2.98 16.58 -4.42
C HIS A 42 2.55 17.68 -3.44
N LEU A 43 3.12 17.75 -2.23
CA LEU A 43 2.84 18.80 -1.24
C LEU A 43 3.62 20.11 -1.48
N MET A 44 4.93 20.02 -1.73
CA MET A 44 5.88 21.14 -1.59
C MET A 44 6.54 21.58 -2.89
N ASP A 45 6.82 20.65 -3.81
CA ASP A 45 7.56 20.98 -5.03
C ASP A 45 6.73 21.90 -5.94
N PRO A 46 7.35 22.81 -6.71
CA PRO A 46 6.63 23.66 -7.65
C PRO A 46 5.82 22.82 -8.66
N ILE A 47 4.71 23.36 -9.16
CA ILE A 47 3.93 22.68 -10.19
C ILE A 47 4.69 22.81 -11.53
N PRO A 48 5.05 21.70 -12.22
CA PRO A 48 5.83 21.78 -13.44
C PRO A 48 5.01 22.35 -14.62
N GLN A 49 5.66 23.15 -15.46
CA GLN A 49 5.06 23.73 -16.67
C GLN A 49 5.19 22.76 -17.85
N VAL A 50 4.06 22.31 -18.41
CA VAL A 50 4.03 21.35 -19.52
C VAL A 50 4.71 21.90 -20.78
N SER A 51 4.60 23.20 -21.06
CA SER A 51 5.21 23.82 -22.25
C SER A 51 6.75 23.81 -22.22
N SER A 52 7.34 23.68 -21.02
CA SER A 52 8.80 23.53 -20.85
C SER A 52 9.29 22.09 -20.97
N GLN A 53 8.41 21.10 -20.79
CA GLN A 53 8.76 19.68 -20.86
C GLN A 53 8.75 19.15 -22.29
N ARG A 54 7.82 19.64 -23.13
CA ARG A 54 7.66 19.16 -24.50
C ARG A 54 7.25 20.29 -25.44
N ALA A 55 8.08 20.54 -26.44
CA ALA A 55 7.76 21.46 -27.53
C ALA A 55 6.52 20.98 -28.29
N GLY A 56 5.65 21.93 -28.66
CA GLY A 56 4.37 21.66 -29.34
C GLY A 56 3.14 21.68 -28.42
N ILE A 57 3.30 21.67 -27.09
CA ILE A 57 2.17 21.90 -26.17
C ILE A 57 1.87 23.41 -26.10
N PRO A 58 0.62 23.87 -26.31
CA PRO A 58 0.25 25.27 -26.14
C PRO A 58 0.52 25.77 -24.72
N LYS A 59 1.11 26.97 -24.59
CA LYS A 59 1.41 27.60 -23.28
C LYS A 59 0.17 27.83 -22.41
N ALA A 60 -1.03 27.88 -23.00
CA ALA A 60 -2.28 27.99 -22.26
C ALA A 60 -2.47 26.85 -21.24
N PHE A 61 -1.97 25.63 -21.54
CA PHE A 61 -2.05 24.50 -20.62
C PHE A 61 -1.27 24.70 -19.32
N ASP A 62 -0.21 25.52 -19.30
CA ASP A 62 0.55 25.75 -18.06
C ASP A 62 -0.33 26.35 -16.96
N ALA A 63 -1.25 27.26 -17.32
CA ALA A 63 -2.20 27.86 -16.38
C ALA A 63 -3.28 26.87 -15.93
N VAL A 64 -3.76 26.02 -16.85
CA VAL A 64 -4.77 24.98 -16.55
C VAL A 64 -4.21 23.93 -15.59
N ILE A 65 -3.00 23.44 -15.86
CA ILE A 65 -2.29 22.51 -14.98
C ILE A 65 -1.95 23.16 -13.64
N ALA A 66 -1.39 24.38 -13.63
CA ALA A 66 -1.07 25.08 -12.38
C ALA A 66 -2.30 25.28 -11.49
N ARG A 67 -3.46 25.57 -12.06
CA ARG A 67 -4.71 25.70 -11.31
C ARG A 67 -5.30 24.36 -10.90
N GLY A 68 -5.32 23.36 -11.78
CA GLY A 68 -5.82 22.02 -11.46
C GLY A 68 -5.01 21.34 -10.35
N MET A 69 -3.68 21.47 -10.41
CA MET A 69 -2.72 20.96 -9.42
C MET A 69 -2.42 21.94 -8.27
N ALA A 70 -3.22 23.00 -8.07
CA ALA A 70 -2.98 23.96 -7.00
C ALA A 70 -2.89 23.25 -5.64
N LYS A 71 -1.86 23.55 -4.83
CA LYS A 71 -1.62 22.84 -3.57
C LYS A 71 -2.81 22.98 -2.61
N LYS A 72 -3.33 24.20 -2.49
CA LYS A 72 -4.58 24.54 -1.81
C LYS A 72 -5.80 24.04 -2.62
N PRO A 73 -6.74 23.29 -2.02
CA PRO A 73 -7.94 22.83 -2.71
C PRO A 73 -8.80 23.97 -3.29
N GLU A 74 -8.96 25.07 -2.56
CA GLU A 74 -9.82 26.21 -2.90
C GLU A 74 -9.40 26.95 -4.18
N ASP A 75 -8.10 27.00 -4.47
CA ASP A 75 -7.53 27.64 -5.67
C ASP A 75 -7.82 26.82 -6.95
N ARG A 76 -8.14 25.53 -6.81
CA ARG A 76 -8.52 24.62 -7.91
C ARG A 76 -9.85 25.02 -8.54
N TYR A 77 -10.16 24.39 -9.67
CA TYR A 77 -11.46 24.55 -10.34
C TYR A 77 -12.63 24.16 -9.43
N ALA A 78 -13.78 24.82 -9.64
CA ALA A 78 -15.00 24.59 -8.87
C ALA A 78 -15.70 23.28 -9.23
N SER A 79 -15.39 22.68 -10.38
CA SER A 79 -15.87 21.36 -10.80
C SER A 79 -14.90 20.73 -11.80
N ALA A 80 -15.01 19.41 -12.00
CA ALA A 80 -14.30 18.73 -13.08
C ALA A 80 -14.73 19.22 -14.48
N GLY A 81 -15.98 19.67 -14.64
CA GLY A 81 -16.47 20.26 -15.88
C GLY A 81 -15.83 21.60 -16.21
N ASP A 82 -15.54 22.44 -15.21
CA ASP A 82 -14.82 23.70 -15.41
C ASP A 82 -13.34 23.49 -15.73
N PHE A 83 -12.72 22.46 -15.13
CA PHE A 83 -11.38 22.02 -15.51
C PHE A 83 -11.35 21.52 -16.97
N ALA A 84 -12.30 20.67 -17.36
CA ALA A 84 -12.39 20.14 -18.72
C ALA A 84 -12.63 21.24 -19.77
N ARG A 85 -13.48 22.23 -19.46
CA ARG A 85 -13.71 23.39 -20.33
C ARG A 85 -12.42 24.20 -20.52
N ALA A 86 -11.74 24.55 -19.42
CA ALA A 86 -10.48 25.29 -19.50
C ALA A 86 -9.36 24.51 -20.22
N ALA A 87 -9.34 23.17 -20.12
CA ALA A 87 -8.42 22.33 -20.88
C ALA A 87 -8.75 22.28 -22.38
N HIS A 88 -10.04 22.34 -22.75
CA HIS A 88 -10.48 22.46 -24.14
C HIS A 88 -10.14 23.85 -24.72
N ASP A 89 -10.44 24.92 -23.98
CA ASP A 89 -10.12 26.31 -24.37
C ASP A 89 -8.60 26.56 -24.53
N ALA A 90 -7.76 25.70 -23.95
CA ALA A 90 -6.29 25.76 -24.03
C ALA A 90 -5.70 25.02 -25.25
N LEU A 91 -6.50 24.24 -25.98
CA LEU A 91 -6.12 23.65 -27.27
C LEU A 91 -6.01 24.74 -28.35
N SER A 92 -5.22 24.50 -29.39
CA SER A 92 -5.26 25.34 -30.60
C SER A 92 -6.56 25.10 -31.38
N ASP A 93 -7.06 26.06 -32.16
CA ASP A 93 -8.33 25.92 -32.88
C ASP A 93 -8.43 24.60 -33.71
N PRO A 94 -7.38 24.18 -34.46
CA PRO A 94 -7.39 22.87 -35.15
C PRO A 94 -7.48 21.65 -34.21
N ASP A 95 -6.91 21.73 -33.01
CA ASP A 95 -6.98 20.66 -32.01
C ASP A 95 -8.37 20.63 -31.31
N GLN A 96 -9.02 21.78 -31.13
CA GLN A 96 -10.41 21.88 -30.63
C GLN A 96 -11.38 21.18 -31.59
N ASP A 97 -11.28 21.48 -32.89
CA ASP A 97 -12.06 20.80 -33.94
C ASP A 97 -11.84 19.28 -33.93
N HIS A 98 -10.60 18.84 -33.72
CA HIS A 98 -10.29 17.40 -33.64
C HIS A 98 -10.92 16.76 -32.39
N ALA A 99 -10.83 17.42 -31.24
CA ALA A 99 -11.41 16.95 -29.98
C ALA A 99 -12.93 16.81 -30.06
N GLU A 100 -13.63 17.82 -30.62
CA GLU A 100 -15.08 17.75 -30.83
C GLU A 100 -15.48 16.61 -31.78
N ASN A 101 -14.71 16.36 -32.85
CA ASN A 101 -14.96 15.21 -33.74
C ASN A 101 -14.71 13.85 -33.06
N ILE A 102 -13.86 13.75 -32.04
CA ILE A 102 -13.72 12.53 -31.21
C ILE A 102 -14.91 12.39 -30.27
N LEU A 103 -15.28 13.46 -29.55
CA LEU A 103 -16.39 13.47 -28.57
C LEU A 103 -17.75 13.23 -29.22
N ARG A 104 -17.97 13.73 -30.45
CA ARG A 104 -19.18 13.43 -31.23
C ARG A 104 -19.29 11.93 -31.54
N ARG A 105 -18.22 11.33 -32.07
CA ARG A 105 -18.18 9.91 -32.44
C ARG A 105 -18.36 8.98 -31.23
N SER A 106 -17.81 9.31 -30.07
CA SER A 106 -17.98 8.51 -28.86
C SER A 106 -19.42 8.57 -28.33
N ARG A 107 -20.07 9.75 -28.36
CA ARG A 107 -21.50 9.89 -28.04
C ARG A 107 -22.39 9.12 -29.02
N GLU A 108 -22.13 9.23 -30.32
CA GLU A 108 -22.84 8.47 -31.38
C GLU A 108 -22.72 6.95 -31.15
N SER A 109 -21.56 6.48 -30.67
CA SER A 109 -21.30 5.06 -30.34
C SER A 109 -21.96 4.58 -29.03
N THR A 110 -22.38 5.50 -28.15
CA THR A 110 -22.94 5.18 -26.82
C THR A 110 -24.47 5.24 -26.80
N LEU A 111 -25.10 5.74 -27.87
CA LEU A 111 -26.55 5.66 -28.04
C LEU A 111 -26.97 4.19 -28.20
N PRO A 112 -28.07 3.72 -27.58
CA PRO A 112 -28.65 2.42 -27.88
C PRO A 112 -28.97 2.36 -29.37
N GLY A 113 -28.21 1.54 -30.10
CA GLY A 113 -28.28 1.51 -31.55
C GLY A 113 -29.70 1.23 -32.03
N THR A 114 -30.16 2.04 -32.99
CA THR A 114 -31.14 1.58 -33.98
C THR A 114 -30.70 0.20 -34.44
N ALA A 115 -31.54 -0.81 -34.20
CA ALA A 115 -31.18 -2.19 -34.49
C ALA A 115 -30.62 -2.27 -35.90
N VAL A 116 -29.43 -2.86 -36.05
CA VAL A 116 -28.89 -3.21 -37.36
C VAL A 116 -29.84 -4.24 -37.93
N THR A 117 -30.84 -3.76 -38.69
CA THR A 117 -31.80 -4.62 -39.36
C THR A 117 -30.99 -5.50 -40.28
N PRO A 118 -31.02 -6.84 -40.13
CA PRO A 118 -30.31 -7.71 -41.04
C PRO A 118 -30.79 -7.38 -42.46
N PRO A 119 -29.88 -7.27 -43.46
CA PRO A 119 -30.27 -6.90 -44.81
C PRO A 119 -31.33 -7.89 -45.30
N PRO A 120 -32.41 -7.42 -45.95
CA PRO A 120 -33.49 -8.30 -46.38
C PRO A 120 -32.92 -9.37 -47.31
N SER A 121 -33.20 -10.63 -47.00
CA SER A 121 -32.72 -11.78 -47.76
C SER A 121 -33.34 -11.76 -49.16
N GLY A 122 -32.61 -11.20 -50.12
CA GLY A 122 -33.00 -11.19 -51.53
C GLY A 122 -33.08 -12.62 -52.08
N PRO A 123 -34.14 -12.99 -52.83
CA PRO A 123 -34.25 -14.30 -53.44
C PRO A 123 -33.39 -14.34 -54.72
N GLY A 124 -32.45 -15.29 -54.82
CA GLY A 124 -31.67 -15.46 -56.06
C GLY A 124 -30.41 -16.30 -55.89
N SER A 125 -30.55 -17.62 -56.02
CA SER A 125 -29.43 -18.57 -56.03
C SER A 125 -28.53 -18.43 -57.25
N GLY A 126 -27.20 -18.39 -57.03
CA GLY A 126 -26.17 -18.65 -58.04
C GLY A 126 -25.06 -19.53 -57.45
N PRO A 127 -24.45 -20.48 -58.19
CA PRO A 127 -23.39 -21.33 -57.65
C PRO A 127 -22.11 -20.54 -57.36
N LEU A 128 -21.45 -20.79 -56.23
CA LEU A 128 -20.12 -20.24 -55.98
C LEU A 128 -19.09 -20.83 -56.97
N PRO A 129 -18.13 -20.03 -57.47
CA PRO A 129 -17.00 -20.57 -58.22
C PRO A 129 -16.08 -21.39 -57.31
N SER A 130 -15.68 -22.57 -57.77
CA SER A 130 -14.77 -23.47 -57.05
C SER A 130 -13.39 -22.84 -56.84
N ALA A 131 -12.85 -22.96 -55.64
CA ALA A 131 -11.48 -22.53 -55.34
C ALA A 131 -10.44 -23.36 -56.13
N PRO A 132 -9.34 -22.74 -56.60
CA PRO A 132 -8.28 -23.45 -57.31
C PRO A 132 -7.55 -24.42 -56.38
N GLN A 133 -7.34 -25.67 -56.83
CA GLN A 133 -6.63 -26.68 -56.03
C GLN A 133 -5.12 -26.42 -56.01
N TYR A 134 -4.55 -26.35 -54.80
CA TYR A 134 -3.11 -26.21 -54.59
C TYR A 134 -2.43 -27.58 -54.80
N SER A 135 -1.53 -27.66 -55.77
CA SER A 135 -0.67 -28.84 -55.97
C SER A 135 0.57 -28.75 -55.07
N PRO A 136 0.93 -29.79 -54.30
CA PRO A 136 2.16 -29.79 -53.52
C PRO A 136 3.40 -29.98 -54.42
N PRO A 137 4.58 -29.46 -54.01
CA PRO A 137 5.83 -29.62 -54.77
C PRO A 137 6.36 -31.07 -54.70
N PRO A 138 7.16 -31.51 -55.69
CA PRO A 138 7.70 -32.87 -55.72
C PRO A 138 8.79 -33.08 -54.66
N ALA A 139 8.72 -34.20 -53.94
CA ALA A 139 9.78 -34.64 -53.05
C ALA A 139 10.93 -35.27 -53.86
N TYR A 140 12.17 -34.82 -53.60
CA TYR A 140 13.37 -35.52 -54.05
C TYR A 140 13.66 -36.73 -53.15
N GLY A 141 14.09 -37.85 -53.75
CA GLY A 141 14.76 -38.96 -53.03
C GLY A 141 16.10 -38.49 -52.42
N ASP A 142 16.80 -39.26 -51.59
CA ASP A 142 17.10 -40.71 -51.69
C ASP A 142 17.77 -41.17 -50.34
N PRO A 143 18.28 -42.41 -50.14
CA PRO A 143 17.48 -43.61 -49.85
C PRO A 143 18.02 -44.46 -48.65
N ILE A 144 17.48 -45.68 -48.48
CA ILE A 144 18.01 -46.82 -47.67
C ILE A 144 17.89 -46.68 -46.13
N GLY A 145 17.23 -47.59 -45.40
CA GLY A 145 16.47 -48.78 -45.82
C GLY A 145 15.97 -49.66 -44.66
N SER A 146 15.35 -50.79 -45.01
CA SER A 146 15.12 -51.98 -44.15
C SER A 146 13.94 -52.01 -43.15
N GLY A 147 12.73 -52.23 -43.67
CA GLY A 147 11.88 -53.34 -43.20
C GLY A 147 10.80 -53.05 -42.13
N PRO A 148 9.80 -53.95 -41.96
CA PRO A 148 8.48 -53.58 -41.42
C PRO A 148 8.03 -54.35 -40.16
N LEU A 149 7.05 -53.83 -39.41
CA LEU A 149 5.67 -54.37 -39.37
C LEU A 149 4.73 -53.73 -38.31
N GLN A 150 3.49 -53.54 -38.76
CA GLN A 150 2.20 -53.55 -38.06
C GLN A 150 1.77 -52.46 -37.03
N ARG A 151 0.49 -52.10 -37.18
CA ARG A 151 -0.32 -51.22 -36.34
C ARG A 151 -1.06 -52.03 -35.28
N GLN A 152 -1.26 -51.47 -34.08
CA GLN A 152 -2.45 -51.73 -33.25
C GLN A 152 -2.93 -50.40 -32.62
N GLY A 153 -4.21 -50.34 -32.23
CA GLY A 153 -4.97 -49.10 -32.02
C GLY A 153 -4.82 -48.42 -30.64
N PRO A 154 -5.53 -47.30 -30.41
CA PRO A 154 -5.40 -46.48 -29.21
C PRO A 154 -6.22 -47.02 -28.02
N PRO A 155 -5.72 -46.94 -26.78
CA PRO A 155 -6.49 -47.27 -25.58
C PRO A 155 -7.38 -46.10 -25.11
N SER A 156 -8.52 -46.46 -24.52
CA SER A 156 -9.53 -45.56 -23.95
C SER A 156 -9.28 -45.21 -22.47
N GLN A 157 -10.03 -44.22 -21.98
CA GLN A 157 -9.98 -43.66 -20.61
C GLN A 157 -10.21 -44.70 -19.49
N PRO A 158 -9.69 -44.45 -18.26
CA PRO A 158 -10.16 -45.11 -17.04
C PRO A 158 -11.29 -44.32 -16.35
N SER A 159 -12.36 -45.01 -15.95
CA SER A 159 -13.43 -44.48 -15.09
C SER A 159 -13.29 -44.94 -13.63
N TRP A 160 -13.65 -44.07 -12.69
CA TRP A 160 -13.63 -44.36 -11.25
C TRP A 160 -14.68 -45.40 -10.82
N GLY A 161 -14.36 -46.17 -9.77
CA GLY A 161 -15.27 -47.10 -9.08
C GLY A 161 -15.26 -46.90 -7.55
N PRO A 162 -16.33 -47.27 -6.82
CA PRO A 162 -16.51 -46.99 -5.39
C PRO A 162 -15.87 -48.05 -4.45
N PRO A 163 -15.72 -47.75 -3.14
CA PRO A 163 -15.02 -48.60 -2.18
C PRO A 163 -15.89 -49.72 -1.57
N ALA A 164 -15.23 -50.77 -1.05
CA ALA A 164 -15.86 -51.85 -0.27
C ALA A 164 -15.28 -51.92 1.16
N SER A 165 -16.13 -52.28 2.13
CA SER A 165 -15.82 -52.24 3.57
C SER A 165 -15.37 -53.60 4.12
N GLY A 166 -14.46 -53.61 5.10
CA GLY A 166 -14.03 -54.83 5.84
C GLY A 166 -13.08 -54.51 7.02
N PRO A 167 -12.97 -55.37 8.06
CA PRO A 167 -13.03 -54.87 9.45
C PRO A 167 -11.74 -54.94 10.32
N ILE A 168 -11.89 -54.38 11.54
CA ILE A 168 -10.93 -54.12 12.62
C ILE A 168 -10.60 -55.39 13.46
N PRO A 169 -9.44 -55.45 14.14
CA PRO A 169 -9.44 -55.82 15.57
C PRO A 169 -8.63 -54.86 16.49
N SER A 170 -8.80 -55.00 17.80
CA SER A 170 -8.66 -53.89 18.79
C SER A 170 -7.81 -54.23 20.05
N GLN A 171 -7.36 -53.18 20.77
CA GLN A 171 -7.07 -53.11 22.25
C GLN A 171 -5.67 -53.53 22.84
N THR A 172 -4.82 -52.53 23.13
CA THR A 172 -4.31 -52.05 24.47
C THR A 172 -3.92 -52.98 25.66
N PRO A 173 -3.13 -52.55 26.69
CA PRO A 173 -1.92 -51.67 26.78
C PRO A 173 -0.77 -52.27 27.69
N PRO A 174 -0.10 -51.54 28.63
CA PRO A 174 1.30 -51.03 28.67
C PRO A 174 2.18 -51.80 29.70
N PRO A 175 3.17 -51.27 30.50
CA PRO A 175 3.96 -50.02 30.50
C PRO A 175 5.50 -50.17 30.75
N GLN A 176 6.26 -49.05 30.86
CA GLN A 176 7.35 -48.72 31.84
C GLN A 176 8.43 -47.74 31.29
N SER A 177 8.98 -46.89 32.17
CA SER A 177 10.11 -45.95 31.97
C SER A 177 11.31 -46.35 32.86
N PRO A 178 12.57 -45.93 32.59
CA PRO A 178 13.11 -44.73 33.29
C PRO A 178 14.31 -43.94 32.65
N GLN A 179 14.24 -42.61 32.74
CA GLN A 179 15.20 -41.65 33.38
C GLN A 179 16.77 -41.68 33.25
N TYR A 180 17.32 -40.46 32.99
CA TYR A 180 18.53 -39.72 33.51
C TYR A 180 20.03 -40.13 33.35
N PHE A 181 20.90 -39.07 33.40
CA PHE A 181 22.40 -38.97 33.43
C PHE A 181 23.21 -39.21 32.12
N HIS A 182 24.45 -38.70 31.91
CA HIS A 182 25.11 -37.38 32.14
C HIS A 182 26.55 -37.41 31.57
N SER A 183 27.06 -36.31 30.97
CA SER A 183 28.49 -35.88 30.82
C SER A 183 29.60 -36.80 30.20
N GLY A 184 30.57 -36.16 29.50
CA GLY A 184 31.94 -36.70 29.24
C GLY A 184 32.31 -36.83 27.75
N SER A 185 32.94 -35.84 27.13
CA SER A 185 34.41 -35.57 27.08
C SER A 185 35.17 -36.43 26.06
N TRP A 186 35.62 -35.80 24.97
CA TRP A 186 36.48 -36.39 23.94
C TRP A 186 37.93 -35.91 24.09
N GLY A 187 38.90 -36.82 23.98
CA GLY A 187 40.33 -36.48 23.94
C GLY A 187 41.18 -37.63 23.40
N GLY A 188 42.25 -37.30 22.66
CA GLY A 188 43.21 -38.26 22.12
C GLY A 188 43.84 -37.81 20.78
N THR A 189 45.10 -37.39 20.82
CA THR A 189 45.90 -36.88 19.69
C THR A 189 46.75 -37.98 19.02
N PRO A 190 47.40 -37.65 17.89
CA PRO A 190 48.81 -38.02 17.69
C PRO A 190 49.71 -36.82 17.31
N PRO A 191 51.05 -36.93 17.48
CA PRO A 191 51.99 -35.80 17.44
C PRO A 191 52.69 -35.59 16.07
N GLY A 192 53.37 -34.44 15.91
CA GLY A 192 54.02 -34.00 14.66
C GLY A 192 55.53 -34.25 14.53
N GLY A 193 56.10 -33.82 13.40
CA GLY A 193 57.54 -33.88 13.06
C GLY A 193 57.94 -32.82 12.01
N GLN A 194 59.23 -32.47 11.95
CA GLN A 194 59.79 -31.29 11.25
C GLN A 194 60.27 -31.52 9.80
N PRO A 195 60.59 -30.45 9.02
CA PRO A 195 60.80 -30.50 7.55
C PRO A 195 62.29 -30.50 7.11
N PRO A 196 62.57 -30.64 5.80
CA PRO A 196 63.75 -29.97 5.21
C PRO A 196 63.58 -29.36 3.78
N THR A 197 64.05 -28.11 3.65
CA THR A 197 64.89 -27.50 2.58
C THR A 197 64.61 -27.59 1.05
N GLY A 198 64.56 -26.41 0.40
CA GLY A 198 65.03 -26.14 -0.99
C GLY A 198 63.99 -26.31 -2.12
N SER A 199 63.94 -25.49 -3.19
CA SER A 199 64.72 -24.30 -3.61
C SER A 199 64.02 -23.56 -4.78
N ALA A 200 64.23 -22.23 -4.93
CA ALA A 200 64.20 -21.40 -6.17
C ALA A 200 63.07 -21.55 -7.23
N ALA A 201 62.53 -20.52 -7.90
CA ALA A 201 62.73 -19.06 -7.86
C ALA A 201 61.61 -18.33 -8.66
N TRP A 202 61.64 -16.99 -8.58
CA TRP A 202 61.11 -15.94 -9.48
C TRP A 202 60.12 -14.96 -8.84
N ASN A 203 60.10 -13.75 -9.42
CA ASN A 203 60.13 -12.51 -8.65
C ASN A 203 59.17 -11.45 -9.24
N GLN A 204 58.67 -10.57 -8.36
CA GLN A 204 58.05 -9.26 -8.63
C GLN A 204 56.63 -9.18 -9.24
N GLY A 205 55.83 -8.31 -8.63
CA GLY A 205 54.45 -7.97 -8.99
C GLY A 205 53.69 -7.46 -7.75
N GLY A 206 54.07 -6.28 -7.24
CA GLY A 206 53.66 -5.83 -5.91
C GLY A 206 52.33 -5.07 -5.86
N GLN A 207 51.58 -5.26 -4.77
CA GLN A 207 50.63 -4.25 -4.24
C GLN A 207 50.40 -4.50 -2.73
N PRO A 208 50.31 -3.46 -1.88
CA PRO A 208 50.19 -3.65 -0.43
C PRO A 208 48.79 -4.12 -0.01
N PRO A 209 48.65 -4.84 1.13
CA PRO A 209 47.34 -5.26 1.63
C PRO A 209 46.51 -4.04 2.06
N GLY A 210 45.31 -3.90 1.49
CA GLY A 210 44.37 -2.84 1.81
C GLY A 210 43.88 -2.94 3.25
N GLY A 211 44.35 -2.04 4.11
CA GLY A 211 43.86 -1.91 5.49
C GLY A 211 42.38 -1.52 5.52
N LYS A 212 41.56 -2.31 6.22
CA LYS A 212 40.15 -1.98 6.48
C LYS A 212 40.07 -0.67 7.29
N ARG A 213 39.60 0.40 6.66
CA ARG A 213 39.33 1.69 7.32
C ARG A 213 37.90 1.70 7.85
N ASN A 214 37.74 1.72 9.18
CA ASN A 214 36.43 1.88 9.82
C ASN A 214 35.89 3.30 9.53
N PRO A 215 34.62 3.48 9.08
CA PRO A 215 34.07 4.78 8.69
C PRO A 215 33.64 5.68 9.86
N TRP A 216 33.72 5.17 11.10
CA TRP A 216 33.30 5.85 12.32
C TRP A 216 33.85 7.28 12.56
N PRO A 217 35.10 7.66 12.24
CA PRO A 217 35.58 9.02 12.51
C PRO A 217 34.92 10.08 11.61
N ILE A 218 34.37 9.70 10.44
CA ILE A 218 33.67 10.65 9.54
C ILE A 218 32.28 10.99 10.11
N VAL A 219 31.58 9.98 10.65
CA VAL A 219 30.24 10.15 11.27
C VAL A 219 30.33 11.03 12.52
N ALA A 220 31.36 10.84 13.35
CA ALA A 220 31.59 11.67 14.54
C ALA A 220 31.86 13.15 14.20
N ALA A 221 32.63 13.42 13.14
CA ALA A 221 32.92 14.78 12.69
C ALA A 221 31.67 15.52 12.18
N ALA A 222 30.81 14.83 11.42
CA ALA A 222 29.54 15.40 10.93
C ALA A 222 28.58 15.75 12.09
N ALA A 223 28.47 14.88 13.10
CA ALA A 223 27.63 15.13 14.27
C ALA A 223 28.07 16.37 15.06
N ALA A 224 29.38 16.59 15.23
CA ALA A 224 29.92 17.77 15.91
C ALA A 224 29.56 19.09 15.20
N VAL A 225 29.63 19.12 13.87
CA VAL A 225 29.25 20.30 13.07
C VAL A 225 27.76 20.62 13.22
N VAL A 226 26.89 19.60 13.21
CA VAL A 226 25.44 19.79 13.40
C VAL A 226 25.13 20.36 14.79
N VAL A 227 25.77 19.88 15.85
CA VAL A 227 25.59 20.42 17.22
C VAL A 227 26.05 21.88 17.30
N VAL A 228 27.18 22.25 16.70
CA VAL A 228 27.66 23.64 16.66
C VAL A 228 26.68 24.56 15.92
N LEU A 229 26.11 24.12 14.80
CA LEU A 229 25.11 24.89 14.04
C LEU A 229 23.79 25.07 14.84
N ILE A 230 23.35 24.05 15.57
CA ILE A 230 22.16 24.14 16.44
C ILE A 230 22.39 25.14 17.58
N VAL A 231 23.54 25.08 18.26
CA VAL A 231 23.88 26.01 19.34
C VAL A 231 24.00 27.45 18.81
N ALA A 232 24.60 27.66 17.64
CA ALA A 232 24.67 28.97 17.00
C ALA A 232 23.27 29.51 16.65
N GLY A 233 22.38 28.67 16.10
CA GLY A 233 20.99 29.06 15.79
C GLY A 233 20.18 29.45 17.03
N ILE A 234 20.32 28.71 18.13
CA ILE A 234 19.67 29.04 19.42
C ILE A 234 20.23 30.36 19.99
N GLY A 235 21.54 30.59 19.88
CA GLY A 235 22.17 31.84 20.30
C GLY A 235 21.66 33.06 19.52
N ILE A 236 21.56 32.94 18.19
CA ILE A 236 20.99 33.98 17.32
C ILE A 236 19.53 34.26 17.71
N TRP A 237 18.71 33.22 17.92
CA TRP A 237 17.31 33.38 18.30
C TRP A 237 17.12 34.10 19.64
N TYR A 238 17.98 33.83 20.64
CA TYR A 238 17.96 34.55 21.91
C TYR A 238 18.44 36.00 21.78
N ALA A 239 19.41 36.27 20.91
CA ALA A 239 19.93 37.61 20.66
C ALA A 239 18.98 38.52 19.85
N THR A 240 18.01 37.94 19.12
CA THR A 240 17.09 38.69 18.24
C THR A 240 15.67 38.86 18.80
N LYS A 241 15.40 38.52 20.06
CA LYS A 241 14.10 38.83 20.69
C LYS A 241 13.97 40.34 20.94
N PRO A 242 12.93 41.02 20.40
CA PRO A 242 12.61 42.38 20.81
C PRO A 242 12.24 42.39 22.29
N GLY A 243 12.79 43.34 23.04
CA GLY A 243 12.38 43.60 24.42
C GLY A 243 11.24 44.61 24.44
N ASP A 244 10.06 44.19 24.91
CA ASP A 244 8.89 45.06 25.08
C ASP A 244 9.10 46.01 26.28
N ASN A 245 9.84 47.08 26.05
CA ASN A 245 9.89 48.25 26.92
C ASN A 245 8.96 49.33 26.36
N HIS A 246 7.80 49.59 26.98
CA HIS A 246 7.12 50.88 26.89
C HIS A 246 6.57 51.28 28.27
N ASN A 247 6.99 52.45 28.74
CA ASN A 247 6.45 53.11 29.93
C ASN A 247 5.20 53.93 29.56
N ALA A 248 4.34 54.12 30.56
CA ALA A 248 3.44 55.24 30.80
C ALA A 248 2.81 56.01 29.61
N ASP A 249 1.47 56.14 29.62
CA ASP A 249 0.94 57.39 30.18
C ASP A 249 -0.49 57.27 30.76
N ASP A 250 -0.88 58.28 31.53
CA ASP A 250 -2.05 58.38 32.42
C ASP A 250 -3.40 58.61 31.69
N THR A 251 -4.51 58.13 32.27
CA THR A 251 -5.74 58.92 32.50
C THR A 251 -6.72 58.17 33.42
N THR A 252 -7.07 58.82 34.53
CA THR A 252 -7.99 58.36 35.59
C THR A 252 -9.47 58.45 35.20
N THR A 253 -10.32 57.48 35.62
CA THR A 253 -11.76 57.67 35.98
C THR A 253 -12.26 56.49 36.85
N THR A 254 -13.27 56.72 37.70
CA THR A 254 -13.42 56.08 39.02
C THR A 254 -14.69 55.23 39.21
N SER A 255 -14.56 54.09 39.92
CA SER A 255 -15.60 53.33 40.67
C SER A 255 -16.71 52.54 39.93
N PRO A 256 -17.35 51.54 40.58
CA PRO A 256 -16.89 50.70 41.71
C PRO A 256 -17.09 49.17 41.48
N SER A 257 -16.69 48.37 42.49
CA SER A 257 -16.66 46.91 42.52
C SER A 257 -17.93 46.15 42.07
N SER A 258 -17.70 44.98 41.47
CA SER A 258 -18.62 43.83 41.53
C SER A 258 -17.82 42.53 41.50
N THR A 259 -17.78 41.83 42.64
CA THR A 259 -17.11 40.53 42.79
C THR A 259 -17.99 39.41 42.24
N THR A 260 -17.61 38.76 41.13
CA THR A 260 -18.23 37.49 40.72
C THR A 260 -17.22 36.51 40.13
N THR A 261 -16.90 35.49 40.93
CA THR A 261 -16.60 34.10 40.59
C THR A 261 -15.82 33.77 39.30
N THR A 262 -14.58 33.35 39.51
CA THR A 262 -13.75 32.57 38.59
C THR A 262 -14.54 31.45 37.89
N THR A 263 -14.82 31.62 36.60
CA THR A 263 -15.06 30.51 35.68
C THR A 263 -14.01 30.59 34.59
N ALA A 264 -13.03 29.68 34.61
CA ALA A 264 -11.99 29.62 33.61
C ALA A 264 -12.58 29.16 32.27
N LYS A 265 -13.08 30.13 31.49
CA LYS A 265 -13.55 29.92 30.12
C LYS A 265 -12.32 29.72 29.23
N SER A 266 -11.95 28.47 29.00
CA SER A 266 -10.88 28.11 28.05
C SER A 266 -11.21 28.70 26.67
N SER A 267 -10.47 29.73 26.26
CA SER A 267 -10.54 30.25 24.89
C SER A 267 -10.06 29.18 23.91
N PRO A 268 -10.80 28.89 22.83
CA PRO A 268 -10.36 27.94 21.82
C PRO A 268 -9.32 28.60 20.91
N THR A 269 -8.05 28.23 21.10
CA THR A 269 -6.96 28.57 20.18
C THR A 269 -6.40 27.30 19.55
N THR A 270 -7.04 26.80 18.49
CA THR A 270 -6.39 25.85 17.57
C THR A 270 -6.85 26.01 16.12
N THR A 271 -5.86 26.09 15.24
CA THR A 271 -5.85 26.06 13.77
C THR A 271 -6.75 24.99 13.12
N PRO A 272 -7.29 25.21 11.90
CA PRO A 272 -8.00 24.18 11.15
C PRO A 272 -7.06 23.08 10.65
N GLY A 273 -7.32 21.86 11.09
CA GLY A 273 -6.69 20.64 10.63
C GLY A 273 -7.16 19.53 11.56
N GLY A 274 -7.87 18.53 11.04
CA GLY A 274 -8.41 17.44 11.85
C GLY A 274 -7.34 16.69 12.66
N SER A 275 -7.77 15.87 13.63
CA SER A 275 -6.84 15.06 14.41
C SER A 275 -6.52 13.71 13.73
N PRO A 276 -5.40 13.05 14.07
CA PRO A 276 -5.12 11.67 13.65
C PRO A 276 -6.24 10.69 14.02
N GLN A 277 -6.96 10.95 15.12
CA GLN A 277 -8.15 10.19 15.54
C GLN A 277 -9.29 10.31 14.52
N SER A 278 -9.56 11.51 13.97
CA SER A 278 -10.56 11.70 12.91
C SER A 278 -10.23 10.90 11.66
N LYS A 279 -8.94 10.87 11.26
CA LYS A 279 -8.47 10.06 10.13
C LYS A 279 -8.70 8.57 10.37
N LEU A 280 -8.32 8.05 11.55
CA LEU A 280 -8.53 6.64 11.89
C LEU A 280 -10.02 6.27 11.89
N LEU A 281 -10.87 7.10 12.49
CA LEU A 281 -12.32 6.88 12.52
C LEU A 281 -12.93 6.79 11.11
N SER A 282 -12.46 7.61 10.16
CA SER A 282 -12.92 7.58 8.76
C SER A 282 -12.49 6.35 7.93
N MET A 283 -11.59 5.51 8.46
CA MET A 283 -11.07 4.32 7.78
C MET A 283 -11.63 3.01 8.33
N LEU A 284 -12.45 3.07 9.39
CA LEU A 284 -13.02 1.88 10.01
C LEU A 284 -14.07 1.22 9.09
N PRO A 285 -14.23 -0.12 9.18
CA PRO A 285 -15.36 -0.84 8.63
C PRO A 285 -16.71 -0.22 9.01
N SER A 286 -17.67 -0.30 8.10
CA SER A 286 -19.07 0.06 8.40
C SER A 286 -19.66 -0.81 9.52
N GLY A 287 -20.78 -0.39 10.11
CA GLY A 287 -21.50 -1.17 11.12
C GLY A 287 -21.14 -0.86 12.57
N TYR A 288 -20.23 0.08 12.85
CA TYR A 288 -20.07 0.62 14.21
C TYR A 288 -21.08 1.75 14.46
N PRO A 289 -21.99 1.65 15.45
CA PRO A 289 -22.87 2.75 15.82
C PRO A 289 -22.09 3.96 16.37
N SER A 290 -22.68 5.15 16.25
CA SER A 290 -22.09 6.38 16.77
C SER A 290 -21.80 6.28 18.28
N GLY A 291 -20.55 6.55 18.67
CA GLY A 291 -20.09 6.46 20.06
C GLY A 291 -19.59 5.08 20.49
N THR A 292 -19.75 4.03 19.67
CA THR A 292 -19.24 2.68 19.98
C THR A 292 -17.71 2.57 19.87
N CYS A 293 -17.09 3.43 19.06
CA CYS A 293 -15.64 3.57 18.95
C CYS A 293 -15.13 4.78 19.72
N THR A 294 -14.18 4.57 20.63
CA THR A 294 -13.65 5.58 21.55
C THR A 294 -12.15 5.81 21.34
N PRO A 295 -11.68 7.07 21.25
CA PRO A 295 -10.26 7.38 21.29
C PRO A 295 -9.60 6.87 22.56
N THR A 296 -8.50 6.13 22.40
CA THR A 296 -7.70 5.60 23.49
C THR A 296 -6.23 5.93 23.26
N THR A 297 -5.40 5.79 24.31
CA THR A 297 -3.95 5.95 24.23
C THR A 297 -3.27 4.59 24.37
N PRO A 298 -2.22 4.31 23.58
CA PRO A 298 -1.53 3.05 23.67
C PRO A 298 -0.80 2.95 25.01
N LYS A 299 -0.85 1.76 25.63
CA LYS A 299 -0.10 1.50 26.86
C LYS A 299 1.40 1.44 26.53
N PRO A 300 2.30 1.91 27.43
CA PRO A 300 3.72 1.65 27.29
C PRO A 300 4.01 0.15 27.20
N ASN A 301 4.98 -0.23 26.37
CA ASN A 301 5.37 -1.63 26.14
C ASN A 301 4.21 -2.51 25.64
N SER A 302 3.35 -1.98 24.78
CA SER A 302 2.34 -2.74 24.04
C SER A 302 2.60 -2.65 22.54
N VAL A 303 2.03 -3.57 21.76
CA VAL A 303 2.13 -3.59 20.29
C VAL A 303 1.65 -2.27 19.65
N TRP A 304 0.78 -1.55 20.35
CA TRP A 304 0.23 -0.26 19.95
C TRP A 304 1.09 0.96 20.31
N THR A 305 2.21 0.82 21.05
CA THR A 305 3.02 1.95 21.57
C THR A 305 3.46 2.95 20.50
N ASN A 306 3.64 2.52 19.24
CA ASN A 306 4.02 3.38 18.13
C ASN A 306 2.84 4.00 17.34
N THR A 307 1.60 3.87 17.80
CA THR A 307 0.43 4.48 17.15
C THR A 307 0.39 6.00 17.31
N ILE A 308 -0.04 6.71 16.26
CA ILE A 308 -0.36 8.16 16.29
C ILE A 308 -1.85 8.43 16.55
N ALA A 309 -2.70 7.41 16.41
CA ALA A 309 -4.06 7.37 16.92
C ALA A 309 -4.46 5.92 17.19
N MET A 310 -5.33 5.71 18.17
CA MET A 310 -5.85 4.41 18.53
C MET A 310 -7.33 4.54 18.90
N LEU A 311 -8.16 3.57 18.48
CA LEU A 311 -9.58 3.45 18.84
C LEU A 311 -9.82 2.10 19.50
N ASP A 312 -10.59 2.09 20.60
CA ASP A 312 -11.19 0.89 21.18
C ASP A 312 -12.70 0.93 20.86
N CYS A 313 -13.16 -0.07 20.13
CA CYS A 313 -14.52 -0.18 19.60
C CYS A 313 -15.24 -1.37 20.23
N GLY A 314 -16.50 -1.16 20.64
CA GLY A 314 -17.42 -2.24 20.98
C GLY A 314 -18.04 -2.93 19.75
N GLN A 315 -19.24 -3.47 19.93
CA GLN A 315 -19.96 -4.30 18.95
C GLN A 315 -20.12 -3.63 17.57
N ASN A 316 -19.72 -4.34 16.51
CA ASN A 316 -20.14 -4.07 15.15
C ASN A 316 -21.50 -4.75 14.86
N THR A 317 -22.42 -4.06 14.21
CA THR A 317 -23.80 -4.52 13.97
C THR A 317 -24.01 -5.23 12.63
N ASN A 318 -22.99 -5.29 11.76
CA ASN A 318 -23.06 -6.13 10.57
C ASN A 318 -23.03 -7.61 10.96
N GLN A 319 -23.62 -8.47 10.13
CA GLN A 319 -23.59 -9.92 10.32
C GLN A 319 -22.15 -10.43 10.41
N GLY A 320 -21.88 -11.26 11.43
CA GLY A 320 -20.56 -11.80 11.74
C GLY A 320 -19.55 -10.78 12.31
N GLY A 321 -19.99 -9.54 12.56
CA GLY A 321 -19.14 -8.47 13.05
C GLY A 321 -18.59 -8.71 14.46
N PRO A 322 -17.40 -8.18 14.76
CA PRO A 322 -16.74 -8.37 16.05
C PRO A 322 -17.51 -7.72 17.20
N SER A 323 -17.41 -8.33 18.38
CA SER A 323 -17.94 -7.77 19.64
C SER A 323 -17.01 -6.73 20.25
N ARG A 324 -15.72 -6.80 19.92
CA ARG A 324 -14.73 -5.77 20.20
C ARG A 324 -13.72 -5.66 19.06
N ALA A 325 -13.27 -4.45 18.77
CA ALA A 325 -12.19 -4.20 17.85
C ALA A 325 -11.25 -3.10 18.38
N ILE A 326 -9.96 -3.29 18.17
CA ILE A 326 -8.93 -2.28 18.39
C ILE A 326 -8.38 -1.88 17.02
N TYR A 327 -8.29 -0.58 16.79
CA TYR A 327 -7.71 -0.02 15.57
C TYR A 327 -6.57 0.93 15.91
N GLY A 328 -5.48 0.87 15.15
CA GLY A 328 -4.30 1.70 15.33
C GLY A 328 -3.83 2.31 14.02
N LEU A 329 -3.58 3.62 14.03
CA LEU A 329 -2.94 4.34 12.93
C LEU A 329 -1.45 4.48 13.23
N PHE A 330 -0.59 4.05 12.32
CA PHE A 330 0.86 4.08 12.47
C PHE A 330 1.50 5.22 11.67
N PRO A 331 2.66 5.75 12.13
CA PRO A 331 3.34 6.86 11.46
C PRO A 331 4.05 6.42 10.16
N ASN A 332 4.43 5.15 10.05
CA ASN A 332 5.09 4.60 8.86
C ASN A 332 4.92 3.07 8.76
N LEU A 333 5.31 2.53 7.60
CA LEU A 333 5.16 1.12 7.27
C LEU A 333 6.01 0.18 8.15
N ALA A 334 7.21 0.59 8.55
CA ALA A 334 8.07 -0.25 9.39
C ALA A 334 7.47 -0.44 10.79
N THR A 335 6.93 0.62 11.38
CA THR A 335 6.23 0.52 12.68
C THR A 335 4.94 -0.29 12.60
N LEU A 336 4.22 -0.24 11.46
CA LEU A 336 3.05 -1.09 11.23
C LEU A 336 3.43 -2.58 11.14
N LYS A 337 4.46 -2.92 10.35
CA LYS A 337 4.88 -4.32 10.18
C LYS A 337 5.46 -4.91 11.46
N SER A 338 6.18 -4.13 12.27
CA SER A 338 6.57 -4.56 13.63
C SER A 338 5.33 -4.87 14.46
N ALA A 339 4.41 -3.90 14.58
CA ALA A 339 3.22 -4.06 15.42
C ALA A 339 2.35 -5.26 15.00
N PHE A 340 2.15 -5.49 13.70
CA PHE A 340 1.45 -6.69 13.21
C PHE A 340 2.13 -7.98 13.67
N ASN A 341 3.45 -8.08 13.48
CA ASN A 341 4.23 -9.26 13.90
C ASN A 341 4.23 -9.45 15.43
N ASP A 342 4.31 -8.36 16.19
CA ASP A 342 4.32 -8.36 17.65
C ASP A 342 2.94 -8.76 18.23
N ASP A 343 1.84 -8.42 17.54
CA ASP A 343 0.45 -8.72 17.94
C ASP A 343 0.10 -10.19 17.66
N ILE A 344 0.38 -10.68 16.45
CA ILE A 344 0.12 -12.09 16.09
C ILE A 344 0.96 -13.08 16.92
N ALA A 345 2.10 -12.65 17.47
CA ALA A 345 2.92 -13.47 18.37
C ALA A 345 2.21 -13.85 19.69
N ALA A 346 1.13 -13.16 20.05
CA ALA A 346 0.29 -13.47 21.20
C ALA A 346 -0.94 -14.35 20.86
N VAL A 347 -1.14 -14.70 19.58
CA VAL A 347 -2.33 -15.40 19.07
C VAL A 347 -2.01 -16.88 18.80
N GLN A 348 -2.96 -17.76 19.12
CA GLN A 348 -2.90 -19.15 18.65
C GLN A 348 -3.39 -19.18 17.20
N LEU A 349 -2.44 -19.04 16.27
CA LEU A 349 -2.73 -18.97 14.83
C LEU A 349 -3.33 -20.26 14.29
N THR A 350 -4.34 -20.10 13.44
CA THR A 350 -4.97 -21.17 12.66
C THR A 350 -5.21 -20.66 11.24
N ASN A 351 -5.39 -21.58 10.29
CA ASN A 351 -5.68 -21.22 8.90
C ASN A 351 -6.87 -20.26 8.79
N CYS A 352 -6.75 -19.24 7.93
CA CYS A 352 -7.87 -18.35 7.61
C CYS A 352 -8.95 -19.12 6.83
N PRO A 353 -10.23 -19.05 7.23
CA PRO A 353 -11.33 -19.75 6.57
C PRO A 353 -11.42 -19.43 5.07
N GLY A 354 -11.15 -20.43 4.23
CA GLY A 354 -11.20 -20.30 2.76
C GLY A 354 -9.91 -19.83 2.09
N GLU A 355 -8.95 -19.24 2.81
CA GLU A 355 -7.74 -18.64 2.20
C GLU A 355 -6.45 -19.44 2.44
N GLY A 356 -6.34 -20.20 3.54
CA GLY A 356 -5.21 -21.11 3.77
C GLY A 356 -4.36 -20.74 5.00
N PRO A 357 -3.02 -20.79 4.93
CA PRO A 357 -2.15 -20.57 6.09
C PRO A 357 -2.29 -19.17 6.69
N SER A 358 -1.82 -18.99 7.93
CA SER A 358 -1.92 -17.75 8.69
C SER A 358 -0.58 -17.49 9.41
N PRO A 359 0.00 -16.27 9.32
CA PRO A 359 -0.46 -15.13 8.53
C PRO A 359 -0.22 -15.30 7.03
N ASP A 360 -0.95 -14.56 6.19
CA ASP A 360 -0.70 -14.43 4.75
C ASP A 360 -1.00 -13.02 4.24
N GLY A 361 -0.62 -12.72 3.00
CA GLY A 361 -0.84 -11.44 2.33
C GLY A 361 -2.20 -11.36 1.63
N TRP A 362 -3.02 -10.36 1.99
CA TRP A 362 -4.31 -10.12 1.35
C TRP A 362 -4.24 -9.02 0.28
N HIS A 363 -5.21 -9.00 -0.62
CA HIS A 363 -5.32 -8.07 -1.75
C HIS A 363 -6.77 -7.65 -1.98
N TYR A 364 -6.99 -6.63 -2.83
CA TYR A 364 -8.34 -6.26 -3.27
C TYR A 364 -8.69 -7.02 -4.56
N ASP A 365 -9.95 -7.46 -4.74
CA ASP A 365 -10.43 -8.18 -5.94
C ASP A 365 -10.06 -7.52 -7.28
N ARG A 366 -10.00 -6.18 -7.29
CA ARG A 366 -9.66 -5.37 -8.48
C ARG A 366 -8.16 -5.37 -8.81
N ASP A 367 -7.31 -5.66 -7.83
CA ASP A 367 -5.84 -5.56 -7.89
C ASP A 367 -5.18 -6.85 -7.32
N PRO A 368 -5.53 -8.07 -7.79
CA PRO A 368 -5.20 -9.32 -7.08
C PRO A 368 -3.70 -9.68 -7.08
N THR A 369 -2.88 -8.96 -7.86
CA THR A 369 -1.43 -9.11 -7.89
C THR A 369 -0.71 -8.17 -6.91
N VAL A 370 -1.45 -7.30 -6.20
CA VAL A 370 -0.90 -6.27 -5.30
C VAL A 370 -1.35 -6.54 -3.87
N THR A 371 -0.43 -7.05 -3.05
CA THR A 371 -0.64 -7.22 -1.61
C THR A 371 -0.94 -5.86 -0.96
N ALA A 372 -2.15 -5.73 -0.41
CA ALA A 372 -2.62 -4.53 0.29
C ALA A 372 -2.24 -4.53 1.79
N GLY A 373 -1.94 -5.71 2.33
CA GLY A 373 -1.30 -5.91 3.63
C GLY A 373 -1.31 -7.37 4.05
N MET A 374 -1.14 -7.61 5.35
CA MET A 374 -1.13 -8.96 5.94
C MET A 374 -2.38 -9.21 6.78
N ILE A 375 -2.89 -10.44 6.78
CA ILE A 375 -3.96 -10.94 7.66
C ILE A 375 -3.44 -12.13 8.47
N ALA A 376 -3.95 -12.27 9.70
CA ALA A 376 -3.76 -13.42 10.56
C ALA A 376 -5.09 -13.81 11.22
N CYS A 377 -5.43 -15.08 11.13
CA CYS A 377 -6.58 -15.69 11.81
C CYS A 377 -6.10 -16.60 12.94
N GLY A 378 -6.90 -16.68 14.01
CA GLY A 378 -6.60 -17.55 15.14
C GLY A 378 -7.52 -17.34 16.34
N THR A 379 -6.98 -17.66 17.51
CA THR A 379 -7.68 -17.54 18.80
C THR A 379 -6.80 -16.79 19.81
N TYR A 380 -7.34 -15.72 20.41
CA TYR A 380 -6.71 -14.99 21.50
C TYR A 380 -7.51 -15.18 22.80
N LYS A 381 -6.87 -15.72 23.84
CA LYS A 381 -7.52 -16.01 25.14
C LYS A 381 -8.86 -16.76 25.02
N ASN A 382 -8.93 -17.75 24.12
CA ASN A 382 -10.11 -18.55 23.79
C ASN A 382 -11.24 -17.82 23.05
N HIS A 383 -11.04 -16.58 22.58
CA HIS A 383 -11.95 -15.88 21.68
C HIS A 383 -11.42 -15.94 20.23
N PRO A 384 -12.28 -16.19 19.23
CA PRO A 384 -11.95 -16.00 17.82
C PRO A 384 -11.37 -14.61 17.57
N ASN A 385 -10.29 -14.56 16.78
CA ASN A 385 -9.54 -13.33 16.56
C ASN A 385 -9.04 -13.25 15.12
N VAL A 386 -9.21 -12.07 14.51
CA VAL A 386 -8.68 -11.73 13.19
C VAL A 386 -7.91 -10.42 13.33
N ILE A 387 -6.64 -10.45 12.95
CA ILE A 387 -5.75 -9.29 12.93
C ILE A 387 -5.41 -9.02 11.47
N TRP A 388 -5.56 -7.78 10.99
CA TRP A 388 -5.06 -7.40 9.67
C TRP A 388 -4.43 -6.02 9.65
N SER A 389 -3.43 -5.89 8.79
CA SER A 389 -2.77 -4.63 8.47
C SER A 389 -3.21 -4.16 7.08
N ASN A 390 -3.31 -2.84 6.90
CA ASN A 390 -3.48 -2.20 5.61
C ASN A 390 -2.32 -1.24 5.39
N GLU A 391 -1.37 -1.64 4.53
CA GLU A 391 -0.10 -0.95 4.34
C GLU A 391 -0.28 0.43 3.69
N GLY A 392 -1.24 0.56 2.77
CA GLY A 392 -1.58 1.83 2.13
C GLY A 392 -2.28 2.83 3.06
N LYS A 393 -3.08 2.36 4.01
CA LYS A 393 -3.76 3.19 5.03
C LYS A 393 -2.88 3.46 6.27
N LEU A 394 -1.80 2.69 6.46
CA LEU A 394 -0.99 2.60 7.68
C LEU A 394 -1.80 2.18 8.92
N MET A 395 -2.76 1.28 8.73
CA MET A 395 -3.70 0.85 9.76
C MET A 395 -3.45 -0.60 10.19
N LEU A 396 -3.48 -0.86 11.50
CA LEU A 396 -3.61 -2.19 12.08
C LEU A 396 -5.00 -2.31 12.71
N SER A 397 -5.60 -3.48 12.57
CA SER A 397 -6.89 -3.84 13.16
C SER A 397 -6.73 -5.17 13.88
N ASP A 398 -7.27 -5.27 15.08
CA ASP A 398 -7.30 -6.46 15.93
C ASP A 398 -8.72 -6.64 16.45
N VAL A 399 -9.43 -7.68 15.97
CA VAL A 399 -10.87 -7.83 16.22
C VAL A 399 -11.21 -9.18 16.84
N PHE A 400 -12.20 -9.16 17.74
CA PHE A 400 -12.57 -10.29 18.60
C PHE A 400 -14.03 -10.69 18.40
N GLY A 401 -14.26 -12.00 18.39
CA GLY A 401 -15.58 -12.60 18.25
C GLY A 401 -16.12 -13.09 19.59
N ASP A 402 -17.32 -12.64 19.95
CA ASP A 402 -18.13 -13.20 21.03
C ASP A 402 -19.60 -12.76 20.83
N PRO A 403 -20.52 -13.62 20.35
CA PRO A 403 -20.39 -15.05 20.07
C PRO A 403 -19.89 -15.39 18.66
N ALA A 404 -19.53 -14.38 17.84
CA ALA A 404 -19.11 -14.59 16.44
C ALA A 404 -17.93 -15.58 16.34
N THR A 405 -18.02 -16.56 15.44
CA THR A 405 -16.96 -17.54 15.20
C THR A 405 -15.81 -16.95 14.39
N LEU A 406 -14.72 -17.70 14.23
CA LEU A 406 -13.60 -17.27 13.38
C LEU A 406 -14.02 -17.15 11.90
N GLU A 407 -14.93 -18.01 11.44
CA GLU A 407 -15.51 -17.96 10.10
C GLU A 407 -16.43 -16.73 9.94
N ASP A 408 -17.24 -16.41 10.94
CA ASP A 408 -18.06 -15.19 10.95
C ASP A 408 -17.20 -13.92 10.85
N LEU A 409 -16.15 -13.82 11.67
CA LEU A 409 -15.21 -12.69 11.66
C LEU A 409 -14.48 -12.55 10.32
N HIS A 410 -14.01 -13.67 9.76
CA HIS A 410 -13.30 -13.67 8.48
C HIS A 410 -14.22 -13.23 7.33
N ASN A 411 -15.44 -13.78 7.28
CA ASN A 411 -16.44 -13.41 6.28
C ASN A 411 -16.91 -11.94 6.43
N TRP A 412 -16.96 -11.42 7.66
CA TRP A 412 -17.19 -10.00 7.90
C TRP A 412 -16.01 -9.14 7.43
N TRP A 413 -14.77 -9.55 7.73
CA TRP A 413 -13.56 -8.85 7.30
C TRP A 413 -13.47 -8.77 5.77
N ALA A 414 -13.61 -9.89 5.07
CA ALA A 414 -13.53 -9.96 3.61
C ALA A 414 -14.57 -9.04 2.91
N LYS A 415 -15.66 -8.71 3.59
CA LYS A 415 -16.75 -7.86 3.09
C LYS A 415 -16.64 -6.39 3.49
N TYR A 416 -15.96 -6.05 4.60
CA TYR A 416 -16.01 -4.72 5.21
C TYR A 416 -14.64 -4.11 5.64
N GLY A 417 -13.51 -4.84 5.52
CA GLY A 417 -12.18 -4.54 6.10
C GLY A 417 -11.24 -3.50 5.44
#